data_AF-A0A6L9LF81-F1
#
_entry.id   AF-A0A6L9LF81-F1
#
_cell.length_a   1.000
_cell.length_b   1.000
_cell.length_c   1.000
_cell.angle_alpha   90.00
_cell.angle_beta   90.00
_cell.angle_gamma   90.00
#
_symmetry.space_group_name_H-M   'P 1'
#
loop_
_entity.id
_entity.type
_entity.pdbx_description
1 polymer ?
#
loop_
_entity_poly.entity_id
_entity_poly.type
_entity_poly.pdbx_seq_one_letter_code
_entity_poly.pdbx_strand_id
1 'polypeptide(L)'
;MPSNNRVELTGFLGQDAKLIEKNGKKFVALNVATTDSYKDDSGQWQDKESVWHDVLVFRPFAVQFAEKLKKGDKVELIGSLSYKPFKDENGNNRLQATIVASFVQHQYNKKSDELTVEEAKNLINK
;
A
#
# COMPACT_ATOMS: atom_id res chain seq x y z
N MET A 1 22.80 4.44 -21.20
CA MET A 1 22.51 3.52 -20.07
C MET A 1 21.02 3.60 -19.79
N PRO A 2 20.31 2.47 -19.56
CA PRO A 2 18.91 2.55 -19.14
C PRO A 2 18.85 3.19 -17.74
N SER A 3 17.98 4.18 -17.56
CA SER A 3 17.70 4.77 -16.26
C SER A 3 16.93 3.76 -15.39
N ASN A 4 17.28 3.65 -14.12
CA ASN A 4 16.60 2.76 -13.18
C ASN A 4 15.63 3.58 -12.32
N ASN A 5 14.33 3.38 -12.54
CA ASN A 5 13.27 3.95 -11.71
C ASN A 5 12.69 2.84 -10.85
N ARG A 6 13.07 2.82 -9.56
CA ARG A 6 12.63 1.82 -8.59
C ARG A 6 12.22 2.50 -7.28
N VAL A 7 11.06 2.11 -6.77
CA VAL A 7 10.52 2.50 -5.48
C VAL A 7 10.25 1.24 -4.68
N GLU A 8 10.64 1.26 -3.40
CA GLU A 8 10.33 0.23 -2.42
C GLU A 8 9.67 0.93 -1.23
N LEU A 9 8.56 0.39 -0.75
CA LEU A 9 7.93 0.92 0.46
C LEU A 9 7.24 -0.19 1.26
N THR A 10 7.21 0.03 2.56
CA THR A 10 6.44 -0.77 3.51
C THR A 10 5.54 0.16 4.28
N GLY A 11 4.24 -0.11 4.30
CA GLY A 11 3.25 0.78 4.90
C GLY A 11 1.92 0.09 5.16
N PHE A 12 0.90 0.89 5.43
CA PHE A 12 -0.44 0.39 5.75
C PHE A 12 -1.48 0.94 4.79
N LEU A 13 -2.48 0.12 4.43
CA LEU A 13 -3.61 0.60 3.62
C LEU A 13 -4.48 1.57 4.43
N GLY A 14 -4.68 2.79 3.93
CA GLY A 14 -5.61 3.76 4.54
C GLY A 14 -7.08 3.44 4.29
N GLN A 15 -7.36 2.68 3.24
CA GLN A 15 -8.69 2.25 2.82
C GLN A 15 -8.59 0.89 2.12
N ASP A 16 -9.73 0.20 2.01
CA ASP A 16 -9.84 -1.04 1.24
C ASP A 16 -9.32 -0.87 -0.21
N ALA A 17 -8.72 -1.93 -0.74
CA ALA A 17 -8.29 -1.97 -2.13
C ALA A 17 -9.47 -1.74 -3.08
N LYS A 18 -9.27 -0.87 -4.07
CA LYS A 18 -10.31 -0.56 -5.07
C LYS A 18 -9.99 -1.24 -6.38
N LEU A 19 -10.77 -2.26 -6.75
CA LEU A 19 -10.73 -2.84 -8.09
C LEU A 19 -11.40 -1.88 -9.09
N ILE A 20 -10.68 -1.54 -10.15
CA ILE A 20 -11.16 -0.64 -11.20
C ILE A 20 -11.06 -1.38 -12.53
N GLU A 21 -12.14 -1.32 -13.31
CA GLU A 21 -12.19 -1.85 -14.67
C GLU A 21 -12.35 -0.71 -15.67
N LYS A 22 -11.44 -0.61 -16.64
CA LYS A 22 -11.49 0.41 -17.70
C LYS A 22 -11.01 -0.18 -19.01
N ASN A 23 -11.79 0.01 -20.08
CA ASN A 23 -11.48 -0.48 -21.43
C ASN A 23 -11.14 -1.99 -21.45
N GLY A 24 -11.88 -2.81 -20.69
CA GLY A 24 -11.66 -4.25 -20.58
C GLY A 24 -10.39 -4.66 -19.82
N LYS A 25 -9.70 -3.71 -19.16
CA LYS A 25 -8.54 -3.98 -18.30
C LYS A 25 -8.90 -3.74 -16.84
N LYS A 26 -8.61 -4.72 -15.99
CA LYS A 26 -8.74 -4.64 -14.53
C LYS A 26 -7.42 -4.22 -13.91
N PHE A 27 -7.48 -3.32 -12.94
CA PHE A 27 -6.34 -2.91 -12.13
C PHE A 27 -6.81 -2.54 -10.72
N VAL A 28 -5.90 -2.57 -9.75
CA VAL A 28 -6.21 -2.23 -8.35
C VAL A 28 -5.54 -0.91 -8.00
N ALA A 29 -6.30 -0.03 -7.36
CA ALA A 29 -5.78 1.17 -6.73
C ALA A 29 -5.68 0.96 -5.21
N LEU A 30 -4.49 1.21 -4.66
CA LEU A 30 -4.21 1.19 -3.23
C LEU A 30 -3.80 2.60 -2.79
N ASN A 31 -4.09 2.89 -1.53
CA ASN A 31 -3.64 4.11 -0.88
C ASN A 31 -2.88 3.68 0.38
N VAL A 32 -1.57 3.92 0.39
CA VAL A 32 -0.64 3.38 1.40
C VAL A 32 -0.03 4.53 2.19
N ALA A 33 -0.11 4.45 3.51
CA ALA A 33 0.56 5.37 4.42
C ALA A 33 1.92 4.80 4.82
N THR A 34 2.95 5.65 4.80
CA THR A 34 4.25 5.38 5.41
C THR A 34 4.54 6.42 6.48
N THR A 35 4.96 5.98 7.66
CA THR A 35 5.26 6.83 8.80
C THR A 35 6.66 6.48 9.30
N ASP A 36 7.56 7.46 9.28
CA ASP A 36 8.90 7.31 9.85
C ASP A 36 8.90 7.81 11.29
N SER A 37 9.58 7.11 12.19
CA SER A 37 9.82 7.59 13.56
C SER A 37 11.28 8.03 13.71
N TYR A 38 11.52 9.10 14.45
CA TYR A 38 12.85 9.58 14.78
C TYR A 38 12.96 9.88 16.27
N LYS A 39 14.20 9.94 16.78
CA LYS A 39 14.46 10.31 18.16
C LYS A 39 14.78 11.81 18.20
N ASP A 40 14.09 12.56 19.04
CA ASP A 40 14.35 13.97 19.24
C ASP A 40 15.59 14.21 20.14
N ASP A 41 15.98 15.48 20.29
CA ASP A 41 17.14 15.88 21.11
C ASP A 41 16.97 15.54 22.60
N SER A 42 15.73 15.35 23.06
CA SER A 42 15.40 14.93 24.43
C SER A 42 15.42 13.40 24.60
N GLY A 43 15.70 12.67 23.52
CA GLY A 43 15.74 11.23 23.51
C GLY A 43 14.37 10.56 23.47
N GLN A 44 13.30 11.30 23.20
CA GLN A 44 11.95 10.74 23.03
C GLN A 44 11.73 10.36 21.56
N TRP A 45 10.94 9.30 21.33
CA TRP A 45 10.52 8.92 19.99
C TRP A 45 9.38 9.82 19.54
N GLN A 46 9.51 10.37 18.34
CA GLN A 46 8.50 11.18 17.67
C GLN A 46 8.21 10.56 16.30
N ASP A 47 6.93 10.51 15.94
CA ASP A 47 6.50 10.09 14.62
C ASP A 47 6.45 11.31 13.69
N LYS A 48 6.98 11.14 12.47
CA LYS A 48 6.81 12.14 11.40
C LYS A 48 5.39 12.13 10.88
N GLU A 49 5.05 13.18 10.15
CA GLU A 49 3.82 13.21 9.37
C GLU A 49 3.76 12.04 8.39
N SER A 50 2.59 11.39 8.31
CA SER A 50 2.38 10.24 7.44
C SER A 50 2.33 10.68 5.98
N VAL A 51 3.16 10.05 5.15
CA VAL A 51 3.16 10.28 3.70
C VAL A 51 2.21 9.29 3.05
N TRP A 52 1.33 9.81 2.19
CA TRP A 52 0.33 9.03 1.47
C TRP A 52 0.77 8.77 0.04
N HIS A 53 0.76 7.50 -0.34
CA HIS A 53 1.19 7.04 -1.66
C HIS A 53 0.00 6.46 -2.43
N ASP A 54 -0.23 6.99 -3.63
CA ASP A 54 -1.13 6.38 -4.59
C ASP A 54 -0.41 5.25 -5.34
N VAL A 55 -0.95 4.04 -5.29
CA VAL A 55 -0.33 2.86 -5.89
C VAL A 55 -1.31 2.19 -6.86
N LEU A 56 -0.85 1.88 -8.07
CA LEU A 56 -1.60 1.15 -9.09
C LEU A 56 -0.95 -0.19 -9.39
N VAL A 57 -1.77 -1.24 -9.39
CA VAL A 57 -1.37 -2.63 -9.67
C VAL A 57 -2.06 -3.08 -10.95
N PHE A 58 -1.29 -3.38 -12.00
CA PHE A 58 -1.83 -3.79 -13.31
C PHE A 58 -1.59 -5.26 -13.64
N ARG A 59 -0.60 -5.91 -13.02
CA ARG A 59 -0.23 -7.29 -13.36
C ARG A 59 -1.36 -8.24 -12.92
N PRO A 60 -1.92 -9.09 -13.80
CA PRO A 60 -3.12 -9.89 -13.47
C PRO A 60 -3.02 -10.70 -12.17
N PHE A 61 -1.88 -11.37 -11.94
CA PHE A 61 -1.65 -12.11 -10.68
C PHE A 61 -1.59 -11.20 -9.45
N ALA A 62 -0.92 -10.05 -9.57
CA ALA A 62 -0.86 -9.09 -8.48
C ALA A 62 -2.23 -8.42 -8.24
N VAL A 63 -3.05 -8.23 -9.28
CA VAL A 63 -4.43 -7.72 -9.18
C VAL A 63 -5.31 -8.68 -8.36
N GLN A 64 -5.29 -9.98 -8.68
CA GLN A 64 -6.07 -11.00 -7.95
C GLN A 64 -5.70 -11.10 -6.46
N PHE A 65 -4.45 -10.78 -6.12
CA PHE A 65 -3.99 -10.71 -4.75
C PHE A 65 -4.38 -9.37 -4.09
N ALA A 66 -4.03 -8.26 -4.74
CA ALA A 66 -4.19 -6.92 -4.20
C ALA A 66 -5.66 -6.54 -3.99
N GLU A 67 -6.60 -7.06 -4.78
CA GLU A 67 -8.03 -6.80 -4.61
C GLU A 67 -8.60 -7.33 -3.29
N LYS A 68 -7.90 -8.27 -2.64
CA LYS A 68 -8.30 -8.85 -1.36
C LYS A 68 -7.82 -8.03 -0.16
N LEU A 69 -6.92 -7.08 -0.37
CA LEU A 69 -6.33 -6.27 0.69
C LEU A 69 -7.37 -5.30 1.28
N LYS A 70 -7.32 -5.15 2.59
CA LYS A 70 -8.25 -4.36 3.40
C LYS A 70 -7.56 -3.21 4.10
N LYS A 71 -8.36 -2.22 4.50
CA LYS A 71 -7.88 -1.12 5.33
C LYS A 71 -7.14 -1.67 6.55
N GLY A 72 -5.96 -1.13 6.83
CA GLY A 72 -5.10 -1.54 7.94
C GLY A 72 -4.14 -2.69 7.60
N ASP A 73 -4.28 -3.35 6.45
CA ASP A 73 -3.32 -4.37 6.03
C ASP A 73 -1.94 -3.73 5.84
N LYS A 74 -0.93 -4.37 6.44
CA LYS A 74 0.46 -3.98 6.26
C LYS A 74 1.00 -4.56 4.97
N VAL A 75 1.51 -3.73 4.08
CA VAL A 75 1.99 -4.16 2.77
C VAL A 75 3.42 -3.74 2.53
N GLU A 76 4.15 -4.61 1.85
CA GLU A 76 5.43 -4.31 1.21
C GLU A 76 5.23 -4.30 -0.29
N LEU A 77 5.77 -3.30 -0.97
CA LEU A 77 5.60 -3.18 -2.42
C LEU A 77 6.84 -2.61 -3.10
N ILE A 78 7.03 -3.07 -4.34
CA ILE A 78 8.12 -2.67 -5.21
C ILE A 78 7.50 -2.22 -6.53
N GLY A 79 7.97 -1.11 -7.07
CA GLY A 79 7.43 -0.54 -8.30
C GLY A 79 8.32 0.54 -8.90
N SER A 80 7.70 1.37 -9.73
CA SER A 80 8.33 2.54 -10.35
C SER A 80 7.46 3.77 -10.14
N LEU A 81 8.08 4.93 -9.93
CA LEU A 81 7.37 6.20 -9.78
C LEU A 81 6.93 6.75 -11.13
N SER A 82 5.67 7.15 -11.25
CA SER A 82 5.11 7.76 -12.46
C SER A 82 4.45 9.09 -12.09
N TYR A 83 4.59 10.10 -12.94
CA TYR A 83 3.89 11.36 -12.79
C TYR A 83 2.85 11.47 -13.89
N LYS A 84 1.59 11.63 -13.52
CA LYS A 84 0.52 11.83 -14.47
C LYS A 84 0.00 13.27 -14.38
N PRO A 85 -0.02 14.03 -15.49
CA PRO A 85 -0.67 15.32 -15.51
C PRO A 85 -2.19 15.14 -15.38
N PHE A 86 -2.81 15.96 -14.54
CA PHE A 86 -4.25 16.09 -14.44
C PHE A 86 -4.62 17.56 -14.29
N LYS A 87 -5.87 17.90 -14.61
CA LYS A 87 -6.43 19.23 -14.33
C LYS A 87 -7.18 19.20 -13.02
N ASP A 88 -6.89 20.15 -12.13
CA ASP A 88 -7.70 20.35 -10.93
C ASP A 88 -9.04 21.02 -11.27
N GLU A 89 -9.93 21.14 -10.27
CA GLU A 89 -11.26 21.73 -10.44
C GLU A 89 -11.21 23.20 -10.91
N ASN A 90 -10.09 23.88 -10.66
CA ASN A 90 -9.84 25.25 -11.09
C ASN A 90 -9.21 25.34 -12.49
N GLY A 91 -9.02 24.20 -13.16
CA GLY A 91 -8.46 24.11 -14.50
C GLY A 91 -6.93 24.18 -14.58
N ASN A 92 -6.22 24.20 -13.45
CA ASN A 92 -4.76 24.26 -13.42
C ASN A 92 -4.14 22.88 -13.69
N ASN A 93 -3.01 22.86 -14.39
CA ASN A 93 -2.25 21.64 -14.60
C ASN A 93 -1.50 21.26 -13.31
N ARG A 94 -1.77 20.05 -12.82
CA ARG A 94 -1.09 19.44 -11.67
C ARG A 94 -0.45 18.13 -12.09
N LEU A 95 0.59 17.71 -11.36
CA LEU A 95 1.19 16.40 -11.50
C LEU A 95 0.78 15.55 -10.31
N GLN A 96 0.22 14.37 -10.57
CA GLN A 96 -0.02 13.37 -9.54
C GLN A 96 1.13 12.36 -9.58
N ALA A 97 1.82 12.20 -8.45
CA ALA A 97 2.78 11.13 -8.25
C ALA A 97 2.00 9.82 -8.00
N THR A 98 2.35 8.76 -8.72
CA THR A 98 1.70 7.46 -8.61
C THR A 98 2.73 6.37 -8.75
N ILE A 99 2.68 5.37 -7.87
CA ILE A 99 3.58 4.22 -7.91
C ILE A 99 2.92 3.12 -8.73
N VAL A 100 3.59 2.66 -9.77
CA VAL A 100 3.16 1.49 -10.54
C VAL A 100 3.84 0.27 -9.93
N ALA A 101 3.10 -0.50 -9.13
CA ALA A 101 3.63 -1.65 -8.44
C ALA A 101 3.84 -2.84 -9.39
N SER A 102 5.03 -3.41 -9.36
CA SER A 102 5.38 -4.68 -10.00
C SER A 102 5.22 -5.85 -9.04
N PHE A 103 5.36 -5.60 -7.74
CA PHE A 103 5.24 -6.59 -6.67
C PHE A 103 4.50 -5.99 -5.47
N VAL A 104 3.62 -6.79 -4.86
CA VAL A 104 2.86 -6.44 -3.65
C VAL A 104 2.81 -7.68 -2.77
N GLN A 105 3.13 -7.52 -1.49
CA GLN A 105 3.11 -8.57 -0.49
C GLN A 105 2.35 -8.09 0.76
N HIS A 106 1.43 -8.92 1.25
CA HIS A 106 0.78 -8.70 2.54
C HIS A 106 1.72 -9.22 3.65
N GLN A 107 2.03 -8.35 4.60
CA GLN A 107 2.77 -8.71 5.80
C GLN A 107 1.78 -9.09 6.90
N TYR A 108 1.53 -10.40 7.03
CA TYR A 108 0.76 -10.94 8.15
C TYR A 108 1.48 -10.66 9.47
N ASN A 109 0.76 -10.08 10.43
CA ASN A 109 1.31 -9.85 11.75
C ASN A 109 1.26 -11.17 12.54
N LYS A 110 2.40 -11.86 12.58
CA LYS A 110 2.54 -13.21 13.16
C LYS A 110 1.95 -13.33 14.57
N LYS A 111 1.98 -12.26 15.37
CA LYS A 111 1.52 -12.25 16.76
C LYS A 111 0.00 -12.19 16.92
N SER A 112 -0.72 -11.53 16.01
CA SER A 112 -2.20 -11.49 16.03
C SER A 112 -2.82 -12.78 15.50
N ASP A 113 -2.17 -13.39 14.51
CA ASP A 113 -2.67 -14.62 13.90
C ASP A 113 -2.47 -15.84 14.82
N GLU A 114 -1.37 -15.87 15.60
CA GLU A 114 -1.13 -16.91 16.62
C GLU A 114 -2.22 -16.90 17.71
N LEU A 115 -2.66 -15.71 18.18
CA LEU A 115 -3.79 -15.60 19.12
C LEU A 115 -5.09 -16.16 18.52
N THR A 116 -5.37 -15.83 17.26
CA THR A 116 -6.61 -16.26 16.58
C THR A 116 -6.67 -17.78 16.39
N VAL A 117 -5.52 -18.41 16.10
CA VAL A 117 -5.40 -19.87 15.98
C VAL A 117 -5.54 -20.55 17.34
N GLU A 118 -4.97 -19.97 18.40
CA GLU A 118 -5.09 -20.50 19.77
C GLU A 118 -6.53 -20.44 20.28
N GLU A 119 -7.23 -19.32 20.03
CA GLU A 119 -8.65 -19.14 20.34
C GLU A 119 -9.53 -20.15 19.59
N ALA A 120 -9.27 -20.37 18.30
CA ALA A 120 -9.99 -21.36 17.50
C ALA A 120 -9.78 -22.80 18.01
N LYS A 121 -8.55 -23.16 18.41
CA LYS A 121 -8.25 -24.47 19.02
C LYS A 121 -9.00 -24.66 20.34
N ASN A 122 -9.10 -23.62 21.16
CA ASN A 122 -9.79 -23.68 22.44
C ASN A 122 -11.31 -23.86 22.30
N LEU A 123 -11.91 -23.37 21.20
CA LEU A 123 -13.33 -23.58 20.89
C LEU A 123 -13.65 -24.99 20.38
N ILE A 124 -12.69 -25.65 19.72
CA ILE A 124 -12.86 -27.03 19.20
C ILE A 124 -12.71 -28.07 20.33
N ASN A 125 -11.93 -27.75 21.37
CA ASN A 125 -11.63 -28.65 22.49
C ASN A 125 -12.61 -28.51 23.67
N LYS A 126 -13.75 -27.83 23.49
CA LYS A 126 -14.81 -27.65 24.50
C LYS A 126 -16.10 -28.31 24.03
#